data_AF-B1TG20-F1
#
_entry.id   AF-B1TG20-F1
#
_cell.length_a   1.000
_cell.length_b   1.000
_cell.length_c   1.000
_cell.angle_alpha   90.00
_cell.angle_beta   90.00
_cell.angle_gamma   90.00
#
_symmetry.space_group_name_H-M   'P 1'
#
loop_
_entity.id
_entity.type
_entity.pdbx_description
1 polymer ?
#
loop_
_entity_poly.entity_id
_entity_poly.type
_entity_poly.pdbx_seq_one_letter_code
_entity_poly.pdbx_strand_id
1 'polypeptide(L)'
;MPGFGYIITATFLPVIARAALPAGSPWPDLFWPMFGAALIVGAIAAARLPGHWDNRLLLAAGCATQALGIAAGIVWPNAAGFSVGSALLGLPFTAITLFAMREARRLHGERAAGLMGYATASYGVGQILGPLVAAPLTARFGSFSPALWVAAGALLVGAAGFGAIASSRPAR
;
A
#
# COMPACT_ATOMS: atom_id res chain seq x y z
N MET A 1 8.88 -2.89 0.37
CA MET A 1 8.24 -1.60 0.70
C MET A 1 6.71 -1.67 0.71
N PRO A 2 6.01 -2.12 -0.36
CA PRO A 2 4.53 -2.13 -0.36
C PRO A 2 3.92 -3.00 0.75
N GLY A 3 4.44 -4.21 0.93
CA GLY A 3 3.97 -5.12 1.98
C GLY A 3 4.14 -4.60 3.40
N PHE A 4 5.18 -3.80 3.66
CA PHE A 4 5.42 -3.17 4.96
C PHE A 4 4.53 -1.94 5.18
N GLY A 5 4.44 -1.05 4.20
CA GLY A 5 3.69 0.21 4.35
C GLY A 5 2.19 -0.02 4.55
N TYR A 6 1.61 -0.92 3.75
CA TYR A 6 0.19 -1.22 3.84
C TYR A 6 -0.21 -1.95 5.14
N ILE A 7 0.61 -2.90 5.61
CA ILE A 7 0.18 -3.82 6.67
C ILE A 7 -0.09 -3.14 7.99
N ILE A 8 0.70 -2.11 8.36
CA ILE A 8 0.50 -1.40 9.62
C ILE A 8 -0.91 -0.79 9.64
N THR A 9 -1.32 -0.15 8.54
CA THR A 9 -2.67 0.39 8.44
C THR A 9 -3.70 -0.74 8.43
N ALA A 10 -3.53 -1.77 7.60
CA ALA A 10 -4.50 -2.86 7.48
C ALA A 10 -4.76 -3.60 8.81
N THR A 11 -3.70 -3.83 9.60
CA THR A 11 -3.79 -4.54 10.88
C THR A 11 -4.40 -3.67 11.97
N PHE A 12 -4.06 -2.38 12.04
CA PHE A 12 -4.42 -1.53 13.17
C PHE A 12 -5.55 -0.52 12.89
N LEU A 13 -5.99 -0.34 11.64
CA LEU A 13 -7.05 0.61 11.27
C LEU A 13 -8.32 0.46 12.11
N PRO A 14 -8.85 -0.75 12.38
CA PRO A 14 -10.04 -0.89 13.23
C PRO A 14 -9.81 -0.37 14.66
N VAL A 15 -8.63 -0.61 15.22
CA VAL A 15 -8.27 -0.15 16.57
C VAL A 15 -8.09 1.37 16.60
N ILE A 16 -7.39 1.92 15.59
CA ILE A 16 -7.18 3.36 15.43
C ILE A 16 -8.52 4.08 15.27
N ALA A 17 -9.40 3.54 14.43
CA ALA A 17 -10.71 4.10 14.18
C ALA A 17 -11.61 4.06 15.42
N ARG A 18 -11.64 2.95 16.17
CA ARG A 18 -12.41 2.85 17.41
C ARG A 18 -11.90 3.80 18.50
N ALA A 19 -10.61 4.11 18.51
CA ALA A 19 -10.05 5.11 19.42
C ALA A 19 -10.37 6.56 19.02
N ALA A 20 -10.55 6.83 17.72
CA ALA A 20 -10.77 8.19 17.20
C ALA A 20 -12.25 8.56 16.98
N LEU A 21 -13.14 7.57 16.84
CA LEU A 21 -14.56 7.77 16.54
C LEU A 21 -15.44 7.59 17.79
N PRO A 22 -16.67 8.15 17.79
CA PRO A 22 -17.62 7.94 18.88
C PRO A 22 -17.88 6.46 19.16
N ALA A 23 -18.10 6.12 20.43
CA ALA A 23 -18.44 4.76 20.84
C ALA A 23 -19.71 4.28 20.11
N GLY A 24 -19.68 3.05 19.60
CA GLY A 24 -20.79 2.47 18.82
C GLY A 24 -20.88 2.95 17.36
N SER A 25 -19.92 3.73 16.87
CA SER A 25 -19.87 4.11 15.45
C SER A 25 -19.83 2.87 14.54
N PRO A 26 -20.64 2.82 13.46
CA PRO A 26 -20.62 1.71 12.50
C PRO A 26 -19.44 1.80 11.52
N TRP A 27 -18.77 2.95 11.45
CA TRP A 27 -17.73 3.23 10.45
C TRP A 27 -16.53 2.28 10.46
N PRO A 28 -15.97 1.85 11.62
CA PRO A 28 -14.87 0.89 11.66
C PRO A 28 -15.16 -0.41 10.89
N ASP A 29 -16.42 -0.83 10.83
CA ASP A 29 -16.84 -2.06 10.15
C ASP A 29 -17.04 -1.84 8.63
N LEU A 30 -17.23 -0.60 8.19
CA LEU A 30 -17.43 -0.22 6.78
C LEU A 30 -16.12 0.01 6.01
N PHE A 31 -15.01 0.28 6.69
CA PHE A 31 -13.74 0.58 6.03
C PHE A 31 -13.18 -0.58 5.20
N TRP A 32 -13.34 -1.83 5.65
CA TRP A 32 -12.92 -3.01 4.88
C TRP A 32 -13.76 -3.24 3.62
N PRO A 33 -15.11 -3.16 3.67
CA PRO A 33 -15.93 -3.12 2.47
C PRO A 33 -15.53 -2.02 1.48
N MET A 34 -15.26 -0.80 1.97
CA MET A 34 -14.79 0.31 1.13
C MET A 34 -13.43 0.01 0.48
N PHE A 35 -12.48 -0.51 1.26
CA PHE A 35 -11.17 -0.95 0.77
C PHE A 35 -11.34 -2.02 -0.31
N GLY A 36 -12.19 -3.03 -0.08
CA GLY A 36 -12.47 -4.11 -1.03
C GLY A 36 -13.10 -3.62 -2.33
N ALA A 37 -14.06 -2.70 -2.24
CA ALA A 37 -14.67 -2.08 -3.42
C ALA A 37 -13.63 -1.30 -4.24
N ALA A 38 -12.79 -0.48 -3.58
CA ALA A 38 -11.72 0.24 -4.24
C ALA A 38 -10.69 -0.71 -4.88
N LEU A 39 -10.34 -1.80 -4.20
CA LEU A 39 -9.46 -2.86 -4.70
C LEU A 39 -10.01 -3.49 -5.98
N ILE A 40 -11.32 -3.80 -6.03
CA ILE A 40 -11.95 -4.37 -7.24
C ILE A 40 -11.81 -3.40 -8.41
N VAL A 41 -12.14 -2.12 -8.19
CA VAL A 41 -11.99 -1.07 -9.21
C VAL A 41 -10.55 -0.99 -9.68
N GLY A 42 -9.60 -0.99 -8.73
CA GLY A 42 -8.17 -0.97 -8.98
C GLY A 42 -7.65 -2.15 -9.80
N ALA A 43 -8.08 -3.37 -9.45
CA ALA A 43 -7.71 -4.59 -10.16
C ALA A 43 -8.18 -4.56 -11.61
N ILE A 44 -9.44 -4.17 -11.82
CA ILE A 44 -10.04 -4.06 -13.15
C ILE A 44 -9.35 -2.98 -13.98
N ALA A 45 -9.09 -1.81 -13.39
CA ALA A 45 -8.38 -0.71 -14.05
C ALA A 45 -6.98 -1.15 -14.46
N ALA A 46 -6.20 -1.72 -13.52
CA ALA A 46 -4.84 -2.20 -13.77
C ALA A 46 -4.78 -3.29 -14.86
N ALA A 47 -5.75 -4.21 -14.87
CA ALA A 47 -5.84 -5.24 -15.89
C ALA A 47 -6.04 -4.64 -17.30
N ARG A 48 -6.81 -3.56 -17.41
CA ARG A 48 -7.14 -2.87 -18.67
C ARG A 48 -6.11 -1.81 -19.10
N LEU A 49 -5.18 -1.43 -18.24
CA LEU A 49 -4.14 -0.47 -18.62
C LEU A 49 -3.26 -1.00 -19.75
N PRO A 50 -2.90 -0.16 -20.75
CA PRO A 50 -2.11 -0.58 -21.89
C PRO A 50 -0.75 -1.17 -21.48
N GLY A 51 -0.33 -2.24 -22.14
CA GLY A 51 0.93 -2.92 -21.84
C GLY A 51 2.20 -2.10 -22.14
N HIS A 52 2.09 -1.04 -22.95
CA HIS A 52 3.20 -0.14 -23.27
C HIS A 52 3.47 0.92 -22.19
N TRP A 53 2.61 1.01 -21.17
CA TRP A 53 2.85 1.90 -20.03
C TRP A 53 3.98 1.34 -19.16
N ASP A 54 4.83 2.22 -18.63
CA ASP A 54 5.93 1.80 -17.77
C ASP A 54 5.41 1.29 -16.42
N ASN A 55 5.50 -0.03 -16.22
CA ASN A 55 5.10 -0.68 -14.97
C ASN A 55 5.82 -0.07 -13.75
N ARG A 56 7.03 0.47 -13.90
CA ARG A 56 7.78 1.11 -12.81
C ARG A 56 7.15 2.41 -12.38
N LEU A 57 6.71 3.25 -13.32
CA LEU A 57 5.97 4.46 -13.00
C LEU A 57 4.61 4.14 -12.38
N LEU A 58 3.95 3.07 -12.84
CA LEU A 58 2.70 2.61 -12.25
C LEU A 58 2.88 2.06 -10.84
N LEU A 59 3.98 1.34 -10.57
CA LEU A 59 4.38 0.94 -9.22
C LEU A 59 4.66 2.16 -8.33
N ALA A 60 5.35 3.17 -8.87
CA ALA A 60 5.64 4.40 -8.15
C ALA A 60 4.35 5.14 -7.77
N ALA A 61 3.45 5.32 -8.74
CA ALA A 61 2.14 5.93 -8.52
C ALA A 61 1.31 5.13 -7.50
N GLY A 62 1.27 3.80 -7.60
CA GLY A 62 0.58 2.96 -6.62
C GLY A 62 1.11 3.13 -5.21
N CYS A 63 2.44 3.13 -5.02
CA CYS A 63 3.06 3.34 -3.72
C CYS A 63 2.75 4.74 -3.16
N ALA A 64 2.82 5.78 -4.00
CA ALA A 64 2.48 7.14 -3.61
C ALA A 64 1.00 7.26 -3.20
N THR A 65 0.08 6.65 -3.95
CA THR A 65 -1.35 6.61 -3.62
C THR A 65 -1.60 5.93 -2.28
N GLN A 66 -0.94 4.81 -1.99
CA GLN A 66 -1.05 4.19 -0.66
C GLN A 66 -0.50 5.11 0.43
N ALA A 67 0.65 5.77 0.21
CA ALA A 67 1.21 6.70 1.19
C ALA A 67 0.27 7.87 1.49
N LEU A 68 -0.41 8.41 0.47
CA LEU A 68 -1.44 9.44 0.63
C LEU A 68 -2.63 8.93 1.44
N GLY A 69 -3.06 7.68 1.22
CA GLY A 69 -4.12 7.09 2.02
C GLY A 69 -3.76 6.91 3.49
N ILE A 70 -2.51 6.54 3.79
CA ILE A 70 -2.01 6.49 5.18
C ILE A 70 -2.01 7.90 5.77
N ALA A 71 -1.46 8.88 5.04
CA ALA A 71 -1.39 10.26 5.49
C ALA A 71 -2.79 10.86 5.76
N ALA A 72 -3.79 10.54 4.93
CA ALA A 72 -5.18 10.98 5.14
C ALA A 72 -5.74 10.51 6.49
N GLY A 73 -5.48 9.25 6.88
CA GLY A 73 -5.89 8.72 8.18
C GLY A 73 -5.16 9.34 9.38
N ILE A 74 -3.94 9.86 9.17
CA ILE A 74 -3.18 10.57 10.21
C ILE A 74 -3.66 12.01 10.36
N VAL A 75 -3.82 12.73 9.25
CA VAL A 75 -4.12 14.17 9.22
C VAL A 75 -5.60 14.44 9.53
N TRP A 76 -6.49 13.53 9.12
CA TRP A 76 -7.92 13.59 9.39
C TRP A 76 -8.37 12.35 10.17
N PRO A 77 -8.14 12.29 11.50
CA PRO A 77 -8.51 11.15 12.33
C PRO A 77 -10.02 11.12 12.61
N ASN A 78 -10.82 11.01 11.55
CA ASN A 78 -12.28 10.96 11.57
C ASN A 78 -12.78 10.01 10.47
N ALA A 79 -14.11 9.82 10.41
CA ALA A 79 -14.71 8.87 9.48
C ALA A 79 -14.33 9.17 8.01
N ALA A 80 -14.33 10.44 7.61
CA ALA A 80 -14.00 10.84 6.25
C ALA A 80 -12.53 10.54 5.90
N GLY A 81 -11.59 10.86 6.80
CA GLY A 81 -10.17 10.58 6.58
C GLY A 81 -9.85 9.09 6.51
N PHE A 82 -10.46 8.28 7.38
CA PHE A 82 -10.34 6.82 7.31
C PHE A 82 -11.02 6.21 6.09
N SER A 83 -12.14 6.77 5.63
CA SER A 83 -12.82 6.37 4.39
C SER A 83 -11.95 6.64 3.16
N VAL A 84 -11.42 7.86 3.04
CA VAL A 84 -10.50 8.25 1.96
C VAL A 84 -9.23 7.40 2.04
N GLY A 85 -8.68 7.21 3.24
CA GLY A 85 -7.52 6.35 3.48
C GLY A 85 -7.77 4.91 3.01
N SER A 86 -8.90 4.32 3.37
CA SER A 86 -9.27 2.96 2.97
C SER A 86 -9.40 2.82 1.45
N ALA A 87 -10.02 3.80 0.78
CA ALA A 87 -10.15 3.80 -0.67
C ALA A 87 -8.78 3.94 -1.37
N LEU A 88 -7.95 4.89 -0.93
CA LEU A 88 -6.61 5.13 -1.50
C LEU A 88 -5.63 3.99 -1.23
N LEU A 89 -5.75 3.28 -0.11
CA LEU A 89 -4.97 2.07 0.15
C LEU A 89 -5.43 0.91 -0.74
N GLY A 90 -6.74 0.75 -0.90
CA GLY A 90 -7.35 -0.36 -1.63
C GLY A 90 -7.16 -0.28 -3.14
N LEU A 91 -7.35 0.90 -3.72
CA LEU A 91 -7.28 1.12 -5.17
C LEU A 91 -5.99 0.58 -5.81
N PRO A 92 -4.77 0.87 -5.32
CA PRO A 92 -3.55 0.34 -5.92
C PRO A 92 -3.15 -1.04 -5.37
N PHE A 93 -3.88 -1.63 -4.40
CA PHE A 93 -3.40 -2.78 -3.64
C PHE A 93 -3.05 -3.98 -4.52
N THR A 94 -3.99 -4.46 -5.32
CA THR A 94 -3.76 -5.55 -6.29
C THR A 94 -3.02 -5.06 -7.53
N ALA A 95 -3.23 -3.79 -7.92
CA ALA A 95 -2.57 -3.18 -9.07
C ALA A 95 -1.04 -3.20 -8.94
N ILE A 96 -0.50 -2.85 -7.77
CA ILE A 96 0.93 -2.91 -7.46
C ILE A 96 1.46 -4.33 -7.70
N THR A 97 0.78 -5.35 -7.19
CA THR A 97 1.18 -6.74 -7.40
C THR A 97 1.15 -7.11 -8.88
N LEU A 98 0.09 -6.73 -9.61
CA LEU A 98 -0.02 -6.98 -11.04
C LEU A 98 1.14 -6.33 -11.83
N PHE A 99 1.45 -5.06 -11.58
CA PHE A 99 2.55 -4.36 -12.25
C PHE A 99 3.91 -4.94 -11.90
N ALA A 100 4.13 -5.36 -10.64
CA ALA A 100 5.35 -6.05 -10.24
C ALA A 100 5.53 -7.38 -10.99
N MET A 101 4.45 -8.16 -11.14
CA MET A 101 4.49 -9.41 -11.89
C MET A 101 4.68 -9.18 -13.39
N ARG A 102 4.06 -8.15 -13.96
CA ARG A 102 4.29 -7.75 -15.36
C ARG A 102 5.75 -7.35 -15.59
N GLU A 103 6.33 -6.58 -14.68
CA GLU A 103 7.73 -6.17 -14.76
C GLU A 103 8.68 -7.36 -14.61
N ALA A 104 8.41 -8.30 -13.69
CA ALA A 104 9.20 -9.52 -13.58
C ALA A 104 9.18 -10.35 -14.87
N ARG A 105 8.01 -10.45 -15.51
CA ARG A 105 7.82 -11.14 -16.80
C ARG A 105 8.53 -10.42 -17.94
N ARG A 106 8.52 -9.09 -17.95
CA ARG A 106 9.27 -8.28 -18.91
C ARG A 106 10.78 -8.50 -18.79
N LEU A 107 11.31 -8.63 -17.58
CA LEU A 107 12.75 -8.78 -17.33
C LEU A 107 13.28 -10.19 -17.63
N HIS A 108 12.50 -11.24 -17.34
CA HIS A 108 12.98 -12.62 -17.41
C HIS A 108 12.17 -13.54 -18.34
N GLY A 109 11.16 -13.02 -19.04
CA GLY A 109 10.31 -13.80 -19.94
C GLY A 109 9.67 -15.00 -19.25
N GLU A 110 9.78 -16.17 -19.88
CA GLU A 110 9.25 -17.44 -19.34
C GLU A 110 9.95 -17.90 -18.05
N ARG A 111 11.16 -17.40 -17.76
CA ARG A 111 11.93 -17.76 -16.56
C ARG A 111 11.59 -16.86 -15.35
N ALA A 112 10.55 -16.04 -15.43
CA ALA A 112 10.20 -15.06 -14.42
C ALA A 112 9.69 -15.65 -13.08
N ALA A 113 9.35 -16.94 -13.02
CA ALA A 113 8.81 -17.59 -11.82
C ALA A 113 9.66 -17.34 -10.56
N GLY A 114 11.00 -17.43 -10.68
CA GLY A 114 11.91 -17.16 -9.56
C GLY A 114 11.81 -15.72 -9.05
N LEU A 115 11.84 -14.73 -9.95
CA LEU A 115 11.73 -13.31 -9.59
C LEU A 115 10.36 -12.97 -8.98
N MET A 116 9.27 -13.57 -9.51
CA MET A 116 7.92 -13.43 -8.95
C MET A 116 7.84 -14.03 -7.54
N GLY A 117 8.51 -15.17 -7.31
CA GLY A 117 8.65 -15.81 -6.00
C GLY A 117 9.40 -14.90 -5.01
N TYR A 118 10.54 -14.34 -5.41
CA TYR A 118 11.28 -13.37 -4.57
C TYR A 118 10.47 -12.12 -4.25
N ALA A 119 9.74 -11.57 -5.23
CA ALA A 119 8.87 -10.42 -5.00
C ALA A 119 7.79 -10.74 -3.95
N THR A 120 7.14 -11.90 -4.07
CA THR A 120 6.14 -12.38 -3.10
C THR A 120 6.74 -12.61 -1.71
N ALA A 121 7.90 -13.26 -1.63
CA ALA A 121 8.60 -13.48 -0.37
C ALA A 121 8.99 -12.15 0.30
N SER A 122 9.52 -11.20 -0.46
CA SER A 122 9.86 -9.85 0.05
C SER A 122 8.64 -9.09 0.56
N TYR A 123 7.48 -9.29 -0.08
CA TYR A 123 6.21 -8.73 0.37
C TYR A 123 5.81 -9.32 1.73
N GLY A 124 5.89 -10.65 1.87
CA GLY A 124 5.62 -11.36 3.13
C GLY A 124 6.55 -10.94 4.27
N VAL A 125 7.84 -10.75 4.01
CA VAL A 125 8.78 -10.21 5.01
C VAL A 125 8.34 -8.83 5.49
N GLY A 126 7.90 -7.96 4.58
CA GLY A 126 7.33 -6.66 4.95
C GLY A 126 6.09 -6.77 5.84
N GLN A 127 5.22 -7.75 5.57
CA GLN A 127 4.02 -8.00 6.37
C GLN A 127 4.34 -8.43 7.80
N ILE A 128 5.40 -9.23 7.99
CA ILE A 128 5.89 -9.64 9.32
C ILE A 128 6.52 -8.45 10.05
N LEU A 129 7.37 -7.67 9.37
CA LEU A 129 8.06 -6.55 9.98
C LEU A 129 7.14 -5.41 10.40
N GLY A 130 6.00 -5.21 9.71
CA GLY A 130 5.08 -4.10 10.00
C GLY A 130 4.59 -4.08 11.46
N PRO A 131 3.89 -5.12 11.95
CA PRO A 131 3.46 -5.19 13.35
C PRO A 131 4.63 -5.18 14.35
N LEU A 132 5.77 -5.80 14.01
CA LEU A 132 6.97 -5.80 14.86
C LEU A 132 7.58 -4.41 15.04
N VAL A 133 7.45 -3.52 14.05
CA VAL A 133 7.84 -2.11 14.15
C VAL A 133 6.75 -1.26 14.81
N ALA A 134 5.48 -1.52 14.47
CA ALA A 134 4.36 -0.72 14.94
C ALA A 134 4.10 -0.87 16.45
N ALA A 135 4.09 -2.10 16.96
CA ALA A 135 3.79 -2.38 18.37
C ALA A 135 4.70 -1.63 19.36
N PRO A 136 6.05 -1.69 19.26
CA PRO A 136 6.92 -0.98 20.20
C PRO A 136 6.84 0.54 20.04
N LEU A 137 6.62 1.07 18.83
CA LEU A 137 6.40 2.50 18.61
C LEU A 137 5.12 2.97 19.29
N THR A 138 4.01 2.24 19.12
CA THR A 138 2.75 2.58 19.78
C THR A 138 2.86 2.48 21.29
N ALA A 139 3.53 1.46 21.83
CA ALA A 139 3.77 1.32 23.26
C ALA A 139 4.60 2.50 23.83
N ARG A 140 5.58 2.99 23.09
CA ARG A 140 6.45 4.10 23.51
C ARG A 140 5.77 5.47 23.42
N PHE A 141 5.02 5.72 22.35
CA PHE A 141 4.48 7.05 22.06
C PHE A 141 2.98 7.19 22.36
N GLY A 142 2.30 6.11 22.77
CA GLY A 142 0.86 6.11 23.08
C GLY A 142 -0.03 6.32 21.84
N SER A 143 0.52 6.24 20.63
CA SER A 143 -0.19 6.50 19.38
C SER A 143 0.42 5.70 18.23
N PHE A 144 -0.40 5.31 17.26
CA PHE A 144 0.05 4.68 16.01
C PHE A 144 0.65 5.68 15.01
N SER A 145 0.49 6.99 15.22
CA SER A 145 0.92 8.02 14.26
C SER A 145 2.40 7.90 13.84
N PRO A 146 3.38 7.69 14.76
CA PRO A 146 4.78 7.49 14.36
C PRO A 146 4.97 6.25 13.47
N ALA A 147 4.32 5.14 13.80
CA ALA A 147 4.41 3.91 13.00
C ALA A 147 3.79 4.08 11.61
N LEU A 148 2.66 4.80 11.51
CA LEU A 148 2.01 5.11 10.24
C LEU A 148 2.88 6.04 9.37
N TRP A 149 3.54 7.05 9.95
CA TRP A 149 4.49 7.88 9.20
C TRP A 149 5.69 7.10 8.69
N VAL A 150 6.21 6.14 9.47
CA VAL A 150 7.26 5.22 9.00
C VAL A 150 6.77 4.36 7.83
N ALA A 151 5.55 3.84 7.91
CA ALA A 151 4.92 3.10 6.80
C ALA A 151 4.74 3.97 5.54
N ALA A 152 4.23 5.19 5.68
CA ALA A 152 4.09 6.14 4.58
C ALA A 152 5.46 6.51 3.97
N GLY A 153 6.47 6.78 4.80
CA GLY A 153 7.83 7.05 4.37
C GLY A 153 8.44 5.88 3.60
N ALA A 154 8.26 4.65 4.06
CA ALA A 154 8.72 3.45 3.35
C ALA A 154 8.08 3.30 1.96
N LEU A 155 6.79 3.64 1.82
CA LEU A 155 6.09 3.66 0.53
C LEU A 155 6.62 4.77 -0.39
N LEU A 156 6.89 5.97 0.14
CA LEU A 156 7.47 7.07 -0.63
C LEU A 156 8.90 6.76 -1.10
N VAL A 157 9.71 6.11 -0.27
CA VAL A 157 11.03 5.59 -0.67
C VAL A 157 10.88 4.56 -1.79
N GLY A 158 9.91 3.66 -1.68
CA GLY A 158 9.57 2.72 -2.76
C GLY A 158 9.16 3.44 -4.04
N ALA A 159 8.31 4.45 -3.95
CA ALA A 159 7.86 5.24 -5.09
C ALA A 159 9.01 5.97 -5.78
N ALA A 160 9.87 6.63 -5.00
CA ALA A 160 11.06 7.30 -5.51
C ALA A 160 12.03 6.30 -6.17
N GLY A 161 12.24 5.12 -5.57
CA GLY A 161 13.09 4.07 -6.14
C GLY A 161 12.58 3.60 -7.50
N PHE A 162 11.28 3.31 -7.63
CA PHE A 162 10.71 2.92 -8.91
C PHE A 162 10.76 4.06 -9.95
N GLY A 163 10.50 5.31 -9.55
CA GLY A 163 10.63 6.48 -10.42
C GLY A 163 12.06 6.70 -10.93
N ALA A 164 13.06 6.55 -10.05
CA ALA A 164 14.47 6.64 -10.43
C ALA A 164 14.87 5.56 -11.44
N ILE A 165 14.40 4.32 -11.25
CA ILE A 165 14.66 3.21 -12.19
C ILE A 165 13.98 3.44 -13.54
N ALA A 166 12.80 4.04 -13.57
CA ALA A 166 12.11 4.42 -14.81
C ALA A 166 12.90 5.50 -15.59
N SER A 167 13.35 6.55 -14.90
CA SER A 167 14.09 7.66 -15.52
C SER A 167 15.47 7.27 -16.07
N SER A 168 16.14 6.29 -15.46
CA SER A 168 17.49 5.86 -15.84
C SER A 168 17.52 4.81 -16.95
N ARG A 169 16.39 4.16 -17.25
CA ARG A 169 16.29 3.11 -18.26
C ARG A 169 14.98 3.25 -19.03
N PRO A 170 14.91 4.12 -20.05
CA PRO A 170 13.70 4.30 -20.84
C PRO A 170 13.22 2.95 -21.38
N ALA A 171 11.90 2.74 -21.32
CA ALA A 171 11.26 1.52 -21.81
C ALA A 171 11.64 1.31 -23.28
N ARG A 172 12.42 0.26 -23.55
CA ARG A 172 12.66 -0.27 -24.90
C ARG A 172 11.45 -1.03 -25.39
#